data_AF-A0A4U8UW81-F1
#
_entry.id   AF-A0A4U8UW81-F1
#
_cell.length_a   1.000
_cell.length_b   1.000
_cell.length_c   1.000
_cell.angle_alpha   90.00
_cell.angle_beta   90.00
_cell.angle_gamma   90.00
#
_symmetry.space_group_name_H-M   'P 1'
#
loop_
_entity.id
_entity.type
_entity.pdbx_description
1 polymer ?
#
loop_
_entity_poly.entity_id
_entity_poly.type
_entity_poly.pdbx_seq_one_letter_code
_entity_poly.pdbx_strand_id
1 'polypeptide(L)'
;MIFIDSSAWVFGFFVITMISVAILNGANGVYQNSIYGVVADFPPSFTNAIILGNNLCGTFVTLISIFTMLVSKDPQWAAFFYFSVALLVIAACFVSFFMLGRFEFYVHFTEKARRKDTEHEQEEQEEEVISFQRYTEVLKQGWMQMFNVFCVFFVTLTIFPTIMADVKLYRPQGEKYDFFVPENFFAAVTCFLLFNVFATIGSTIANFVQWPNPQTLWIPVVARFALIPAFMFCNYRPLTRSWPVYIESEWIFISLGVVMSVTSGYFSSLGMMYAPRVVDPKNSRIAGMMAAFFLILGICCGILNTFFVSYFIDHLRH
;
A
#
# COMPACT_ATOMS: atom_id res chain seq x y z
N MET A 1 19.87 4.88 25.07
CA MET A 1 19.14 5.99 25.71
C MET A 1 17.76 6.04 25.06
N ILE A 2 16.84 5.18 25.48
CA ILE A 2 15.53 4.96 24.80
C ILE A 2 14.44 5.85 25.41
N PHE A 3 14.61 6.31 26.65
CA PHE A 3 13.62 7.08 27.39
C PHE A 3 14.17 8.47 27.67
N ILE A 4 13.67 9.47 26.94
CA ILE A 4 13.87 10.89 27.23
C ILE A 4 12.50 11.43 27.62
N ASP A 5 12.40 11.96 28.83
CA ASP A 5 11.19 12.64 29.27
C ASP A 5 10.99 13.92 28.46
N SER A 6 9.92 13.97 27.67
CA SER A 6 9.57 15.10 26.80
C SER A 6 8.39 15.91 27.31
N SER A 7 7.94 15.66 28.53
CA SER A 7 6.80 16.36 29.16
C SER A 7 6.95 17.89 29.16
N ALA A 8 8.18 18.40 29.28
CA ALA A 8 8.47 19.83 29.27
C ALA A 8 8.43 20.49 27.87
N TRP A 9 8.54 19.71 26.78
CA TRP A 9 8.72 20.22 25.42
C TRP A 9 7.93 19.42 24.38
N VAL A 10 6.69 19.05 24.72
CA VAL A 10 5.79 18.23 23.89
C VAL A 10 5.63 18.79 22.48
N PHE A 11 5.46 20.11 22.34
CA PHE A 11 5.36 20.74 21.02
C PHE A 11 6.66 20.58 20.20
N GLY A 12 7.82 20.75 20.83
CA GLY A 12 9.12 20.55 20.18
C GLY A 12 9.30 19.09 19.74
N PHE A 13 8.96 18.13 20.60
CA PHE A 13 8.98 16.71 20.28
C PHE A 13 8.04 16.37 19.11
N PHE A 14 6.83 16.92 19.10
CA PHE A 14 5.88 16.76 18.01
C PHE A 14 6.42 17.28 16.68
N VAL A 15 6.97 18.51 16.64
CA VAL A 15 7.56 19.10 15.43
C VAL A 15 8.72 18.27 14.91
N ILE A 16 9.64 17.85 15.78
CA ILE A 16 10.79 17.00 15.39
C ILE A 16 10.31 15.67 14.83
N THR A 17 9.31 15.05 15.46
CA THR A 17 8.73 13.79 14.99
C THR A 17 8.10 13.95 13.61
N MET A 18 7.31 15.01 13.39
CA MET A 18 6.69 15.29 12.09
C MET A 18 7.72 15.56 10.99
N ILE A 19 8.77 16.35 11.27
CA ILE A 19 9.86 16.59 10.32
C ILE A 19 10.59 15.28 9.98
N SER A 20 10.88 14.45 10.99
CA SER A 20 11.54 13.16 10.78
C SER A 20 10.69 12.23 9.91
N VAL A 21 9.38 12.16 10.17
CA VAL A 21 8.42 11.39 9.36
C VAL A 21 8.37 11.92 7.93
N ALA A 22 8.37 13.23 7.72
CA ALA A 22 8.37 13.83 6.39
C ALA A 22 9.63 13.48 5.59
N ILE A 23 10.82 13.58 6.22
CA ILE A 23 12.10 13.21 5.61
C ILE A 23 12.12 11.72 5.25
N LEU A 24 11.70 10.85 6.18
CA LEU A 24 11.67 9.41 5.96
C LEU A 24 10.71 9.02 4.81
N ASN A 25 9.53 9.63 4.73
CA ASN A 25 8.60 9.37 3.63
C ASN A 25 9.11 9.92 2.30
N GLY A 26 9.77 11.09 2.29
CA GLY A 26 10.43 11.64 1.11
C GLY A 26 11.53 10.72 0.58
N ALA A 27 12.42 10.25 1.46
CA ALA A 27 13.47 9.30 1.13
C ALA A 27 12.88 7.96 0.63
N ASN A 28 11.84 7.45 1.29
CA ASN A 28 11.15 6.23 0.88
C ASN A 28 10.50 6.39 -0.51
N GLY A 29 9.92 7.56 -0.81
CA GLY A 29 9.37 7.86 -2.13
C GLY A 29 10.43 7.82 -3.23
N VAL A 30 11.59 8.44 -3.00
CA VAL A 30 12.72 8.40 -3.96
C VAL A 30 13.25 6.97 -4.13
N TYR A 31 13.42 6.24 -3.02
CA TYR A 31 13.88 4.85 -3.03
C TYR A 31 12.91 3.96 -3.81
N GLN A 32 11.62 4.01 -3.50
CA GLN A 32 10.59 3.20 -4.13
C GLN A 32 10.49 3.49 -5.64
N ASN A 33 10.50 4.75 -6.05
CA ASN A 33 10.50 5.12 -7.47
C ASN A 33 11.72 4.57 -8.21
N SER A 34 12.91 4.71 -7.63
CA SER A 34 14.16 4.24 -8.23
C SER A 34 14.17 2.72 -8.40
N ILE A 35 13.74 1.99 -7.37
CA ILE A 35 13.67 0.53 -7.41
C ILE A 35 12.67 0.06 -8.48
N TYR A 36 11.47 0.65 -8.56
CA TYR A 36 10.51 0.31 -9.61
C TYR A 36 11.01 0.62 -11.01
N GLY A 37 11.81 1.68 -11.19
CA GLY A 37 12.50 1.95 -12.45
C GLY A 37 13.50 0.85 -12.82
N VAL A 38 14.36 0.43 -11.88
CA VAL A 38 15.35 -0.63 -12.14
C VAL A 38 14.69 -1.95 -12.48
N VAL A 39 13.68 -2.38 -11.72
CA VAL A 39 13.03 -3.68 -11.95
C VAL A 39 12.06 -3.69 -13.14
N ALA A 40 11.79 -2.54 -13.76
CA ALA A 40 10.95 -2.46 -14.96
C ALA A 40 11.57 -3.20 -16.15
N ASP A 41 12.90 -3.29 -16.17
CA ASP A 41 13.67 -3.98 -17.22
C ASP A 41 13.77 -5.51 -16.96
N PHE A 42 13.29 -5.96 -15.80
CA PHE A 42 13.34 -7.34 -15.35
C PHE A 42 12.03 -8.09 -15.66
N PRO A 43 12.01 -9.43 -15.55
CA PRO A 43 10.78 -10.20 -15.66
C PRO A 43 9.68 -9.75 -14.68
N PRO A 44 8.39 -9.95 -15.01
CA PRO A 44 7.24 -9.51 -14.21
C PRO A 44 7.28 -9.83 -12.73
N SER A 45 7.77 -11.02 -12.44
CA SER A 45 7.85 -11.55 -11.09
C SER A 45 8.68 -10.67 -10.17
N PHE A 46 9.66 -9.91 -10.70
CA PHE A 46 10.50 -9.01 -9.90
C PHE A 46 9.77 -7.74 -9.49
N THR A 47 8.99 -7.13 -10.40
CA THR A 47 8.10 -6.02 -10.04
C THR A 47 7.08 -6.45 -9.00
N ASN A 48 6.50 -7.64 -9.16
CA ASN A 48 5.57 -8.18 -8.18
C ASN A 48 6.24 -8.53 -6.85
N ALA A 49 7.49 -9.02 -6.86
CA ALA A 49 8.23 -9.36 -5.65
C ALA A 49 8.38 -8.15 -4.70
N ILE A 50 8.51 -6.93 -5.23
CA ILE A 50 8.52 -5.71 -4.42
C ILE A 50 7.17 -5.50 -3.72
N ILE A 51 6.06 -5.65 -4.44
CA ILE A 51 4.70 -5.44 -3.91
C ILE A 51 4.37 -6.53 -2.88
N LEU A 52 4.70 -7.78 -3.20
CA LEU A 52 4.59 -8.91 -2.29
C LEU A 52 5.41 -8.67 -1.02
N GLY A 53 6.65 -8.18 -1.14
CA GLY A 53 7.50 -7.82 -0.01
C GLY A 53 6.88 -6.72 0.86
N ASN A 54 6.26 -5.70 0.26
CA ASN A 54 5.57 -4.64 0.98
C ASN A 54 4.36 -5.18 1.77
N ASN A 55 3.53 -6.02 1.15
CA ASN A 55 2.36 -6.63 1.80
C ASN A 55 2.76 -7.63 2.90
N LEU A 56 3.84 -8.41 2.67
CA LEU A 56 4.40 -9.32 3.66
C LEU A 56 4.97 -8.57 4.87
N CYS A 57 5.65 -7.44 4.64
CA CYS A 57 6.12 -6.56 5.69
C CYS A 57 4.96 -6.05 6.57
N GLY A 58 3.85 -5.62 5.96
CA GLY A 58 2.65 -5.22 6.68
C GLY A 58 2.06 -6.35 7.54
N THR A 59 2.10 -7.59 7.04
CA THR A 59 1.67 -8.77 7.81
C THR A 59 2.57 -8.99 9.02
N PHE A 60 3.89 -8.94 8.82
CA PHE A 60 4.88 -9.09 9.88
C PHE A 60 4.74 -8.01 10.96
N VAL A 61 4.62 -6.74 10.57
CA VAL A 61 4.42 -5.61 11.50
C VAL A 61 3.13 -5.76 12.30
N THR A 62 2.04 -6.20 11.66
CA THR A 62 0.76 -6.42 12.35
C THR A 62 0.84 -7.57 13.36
N LEU A 63 1.50 -8.67 13.01
CA LEU A 63 1.70 -9.79 13.93
C LEU A 63 2.51 -9.37 15.16
N ILE A 64 3.58 -8.59 14.97
CA ILE A 64 4.35 -8.02 16.08
C ILE A 64 3.48 -7.10 16.93
N SER A 65 2.64 -6.29 16.30
CA SER A 65 1.75 -5.38 17.02
C SER A 65 0.75 -6.14 17.90
N ILE A 66 0.10 -7.17 17.36
CA ILE A 66 -0.82 -8.03 18.12
C ILE A 66 -0.08 -8.77 19.23
N PHE A 67 1.08 -9.35 18.94
CA PHE A 67 1.90 -10.02 19.94
C PHE A 67 2.30 -9.06 21.09
N THR A 68 2.67 -7.83 20.75
CA THR A 68 3.03 -6.81 21.73
C THR A 68 1.84 -6.43 22.61
N MET A 69 0.64 -6.30 22.04
CA MET A 69 -0.59 -6.07 22.81
C MET A 69 -0.94 -7.24 23.74
N LEU A 70 -0.56 -8.48 23.40
CA LEU A 70 -0.79 -9.66 24.24
C LEU A 70 0.23 -9.76 25.39
N VAL A 71 1.49 -9.45 25.13
CA VAL A 71 2.61 -9.66 26.08
C VAL A 71 2.87 -8.44 26.94
N SER A 72 2.79 -7.23 26.37
CA SER A 72 3.21 -6.00 27.04
C SER A 72 2.02 -5.28 27.67
N LYS A 73 1.82 -5.51 28.97
CA LYS A 73 0.97 -4.65 29.82
C LYS A 73 1.66 -3.32 30.18
N ASP A 74 2.99 -3.27 30.05
CA ASP A 74 3.84 -2.11 30.32
C ASP A 74 4.34 -1.51 29.00
N PRO A 75 4.05 -0.22 28.73
CA PRO A 75 4.47 0.47 27.49
C PRO A 75 5.99 0.52 27.30
N GLN A 76 6.79 0.44 28.37
CA GLN A 76 8.25 0.44 28.26
C GLN A 76 8.78 -0.84 27.60
N TRP A 77 8.25 -1.99 28.02
CA TRP A 77 8.58 -3.29 27.43
C TRP A 77 8.09 -3.39 25.99
N ALA A 78 6.90 -2.85 25.70
CA ALA A 78 6.39 -2.76 24.33
C ALA A 78 7.37 -2.02 23.40
N ALA A 79 7.81 -0.82 23.81
CA ALA A 79 8.75 -0.02 23.04
C ALA A 79 10.08 -0.74 22.81
N PHE A 80 10.61 -1.41 23.84
CA PHE A 80 11.85 -2.20 23.72
C PHE A 80 11.74 -3.32 22.67
N PHE A 81 10.63 -4.07 22.66
CA PHE A 81 10.41 -5.11 21.65
C PHE A 81 10.29 -4.53 20.24
N TYR A 82 9.53 -3.44 20.06
CA TYR A 82 9.42 -2.78 18.75
C TYR A 82 10.78 -2.31 18.20
N PHE A 83 11.58 -1.63 19.02
CA PHE A 83 12.91 -1.17 18.60
C PHE A 83 13.86 -2.34 18.30
N SER A 84 13.82 -3.40 19.11
CA SER A 84 14.67 -4.58 18.91
C SER A 84 14.36 -5.29 17.60
N VAL A 85 13.07 -5.51 17.31
CA VAL A 85 12.65 -6.13 16.04
C VAL A 85 12.96 -5.23 14.86
N ALA A 86 12.72 -3.91 14.97
CA ALA A 86 13.06 -2.95 13.91
C ALA A 86 14.57 -2.98 13.58
N LEU A 87 15.44 -3.04 14.60
CA LEU A 87 16.89 -3.12 14.40
C LEU A 87 17.30 -4.40 13.66
N LEU A 88 16.72 -5.55 14.03
CA LEU A 88 17.00 -6.82 13.36
C LEU A 88 16.55 -6.80 11.88
N VAL A 89 15.38 -6.23 11.60
CA VAL A 89 14.87 -6.08 10.22
C VAL A 89 15.79 -5.17 9.41
N ILE A 90 16.21 -4.03 9.96
CA ILE A 90 17.14 -3.11 9.27
C ILE A 90 18.47 -3.79 8.97
N ALA A 91 19.03 -4.53 9.94
CA ALA A 91 20.26 -5.29 9.74
C ALA A 91 20.11 -6.34 8.63
N ALA A 92 19.01 -7.09 8.63
CA ALA A 92 18.71 -8.07 7.58
C ALA A 92 18.57 -7.42 6.19
N CYS A 93 17.90 -6.26 6.10
CA CYS A 93 17.78 -5.49 4.86
C CYS A 93 19.15 -5.01 4.35
N PHE A 94 20.01 -4.52 5.25
CA PHE A 94 21.35 -4.05 4.90
C PHE A 94 22.24 -5.19 4.36
N VAL A 95 22.22 -6.34 5.02
CA VAL A 95 22.94 -7.54 4.54
C VAL A 95 22.41 -7.99 3.19
N SER A 96 21.08 -8.03 3.02
CA SER A 96 20.44 -8.44 1.76
C SER A 96 20.84 -7.51 0.60
N PHE A 97 20.90 -6.21 0.83
CA PHE A 97 21.34 -5.23 -0.18
C PHE A 97 22.79 -5.48 -0.63
N PHE A 98 23.69 -5.75 0.32
CA PHE A 98 25.09 -6.05 -0.01
C PHE A 98 25.25 -7.39 -0.74
N MET A 99 24.43 -8.39 -0.40
CA MET A 99 24.41 -9.68 -1.11
C MET A 99 23.86 -9.55 -2.54
N LEU A 100 22.88 -8.68 -2.76
CA LEU A 100 22.26 -8.49 -4.08
C LEU A 100 23.29 -8.12 -5.16
N GLY A 101 24.23 -7.23 -4.84
CA GLY A 101 25.30 -6.81 -5.76
C GLY A 101 26.31 -7.91 -6.10
N ARG A 102 26.28 -9.06 -5.41
CA ARG A 102 27.14 -10.22 -5.69
C ARG A 102 26.46 -11.34 -6.47
N PHE A 103 25.14 -11.30 -6.64
CA PHE A 103 24.44 -12.33 -7.40
C PHE A 103 24.64 -12.12 -8.91
N GLU A 104 25.21 -13.13 -9.57
CA GLU A 104 25.45 -13.11 -11.03
C GLU A 104 24.18 -12.82 -11.84
N PHE A 105 23.02 -13.31 -11.37
CA PHE A 105 21.73 -13.03 -11.99
C PHE A 105 21.39 -11.53 -11.98
N TYR A 106 21.57 -10.87 -10.83
CA TYR A 106 21.31 -9.43 -10.70
C TYR A 106 22.26 -8.63 -11.58
N VAL A 107 23.56 -8.99 -11.59
CA VAL A 107 24.57 -8.37 -12.44
C VAL A 107 24.20 -8.53 -13.92
N HIS A 108 23.80 -9.74 -14.35
CA HIS A 108 23.42 -10.00 -15.75
C HIS A 108 22.28 -9.11 -16.25
N PHE A 109 21.18 -9.01 -15.50
CA PHE A 109 20.04 -8.18 -15.92
C PHE A 109 20.34 -6.68 -15.83
N THR A 110 21.11 -6.26 -14.82
CA THR A 110 21.53 -4.86 -14.68
C THR A 110 22.48 -4.45 -15.80
N GLU A 111 23.44 -5.31 -16.17
CA GLU A 111 24.32 -5.08 -17.32
C GLU A 111 23.56 -5.08 -18.65
N LYS A 112 22.59 -5.99 -18.81
CA LYS A 112 21.72 -6.03 -20.00
C LYS A 112 20.88 -4.75 -20.12
N ALA A 113 20.33 -4.25 -19.02
CA ALA A 113 19.63 -2.97 -18.98
C ALA A 113 20.58 -1.81 -19.34
N ARG A 114 21.80 -1.80 -18.78
CA ARG A 114 22.80 -0.77 -19.07
C ARG A 114 23.27 -0.78 -20.52
N ARG A 115 23.42 -1.96 -21.15
CA ARG A 115 23.77 -2.07 -22.57
C ARG A 115 22.68 -1.50 -23.48
N LYS A 116 21.41 -1.77 -23.18
CA LYS A 116 20.28 -1.14 -23.89
C LYS A 116 20.32 0.38 -23.77
N ASP A 117 20.60 0.91 -22.57
CA ASP A 117 20.73 2.35 -22.38
C ASP A 117 21.86 2.93 -23.23
N THR A 118 23.04 2.29 -23.27
CA THR A 118 24.18 2.76 -24.07
C THR A 118 23.94 2.66 -25.58
N GLU A 119 23.25 1.62 -26.06
CA GLU A 119 22.84 1.47 -27.46
C GLU A 119 21.83 2.57 -27.86
N HIS A 120 20.92 2.94 -26.96
CA HIS A 120 19.95 4.02 -27.18
C HIS A 120 20.53 5.42 -27.00
N GLU A 121 21.52 5.62 -26.12
CA GLU A 121 22.26 6.89 -25.99
C GLU A 121 23.05 7.23 -27.27
N GLN A 122 23.48 6.22 -28.03
CA GLN A 122 24.11 6.42 -29.35
C GLN A 122 23.10 6.81 -30.44
N GLU A 123 21.83 6.40 -30.32
CA GLU A 123 20.73 6.84 -31.19
C GLU A 123 20.18 8.22 -30.79
N GLU A 124 20.23 8.60 -29.51
CA GLU A 124 19.66 9.85 -28.96
C GLU A 124 20.57 11.08 -29.09
N GLN A 125 21.84 10.94 -29.50
CA GLN A 125 22.73 12.09 -29.76
C GLN A 125 22.28 13.00 -30.92
N GLU A 126 21.23 12.63 -31.69
CA GLU A 126 20.66 13.47 -32.74
C GLU A 126 19.39 14.28 -32.34
N GLU A 127 18.73 14.03 -31.20
CA GLU A 127 17.50 14.74 -30.80
C GLU A 127 17.47 15.19 -29.32
N GLU A 128 18.18 16.27 -29.00
CA GLU A 128 18.34 16.80 -27.63
C GLU A 128 17.11 17.58 -27.07
N VAL A 129 15.89 17.37 -27.60
CA VAL A 129 14.65 18.12 -27.18
C VAL A 129 13.67 17.25 -26.37
N ILE A 130 14.00 16.00 -26.05
CA ILE A 130 13.02 14.94 -25.74
C ILE A 130 12.96 14.51 -24.25
N SER A 131 12.84 15.45 -23.30
CA SER A 131 12.48 15.07 -21.92
C SER A 131 10.97 15.02 -21.74
N PHE A 132 10.29 16.18 -21.77
CA PHE A 132 8.86 16.25 -21.47
C PHE A 132 7.97 15.51 -22.47
N GLN A 133 8.28 15.59 -23.79
CA GLN A 133 7.54 14.87 -24.82
C GLN A 133 7.57 13.35 -24.58
N ARG A 134 8.75 12.79 -24.24
CA ARG A 134 8.89 11.37 -23.89
C ARG A 134 8.01 10.99 -22.70
N TYR A 135 8.03 11.74 -21.61
CA TYR A 135 7.14 11.48 -20.46
C TYR A 135 5.66 11.51 -20.86
N THR A 136 5.26 12.45 -21.72
CA THR A 136 3.87 12.50 -22.20
C THR A 136 3.49 11.34 -23.11
N GLU A 137 4.41 10.84 -23.94
CA GLU A 137 4.20 9.67 -24.78
C GLU A 137 4.06 8.40 -23.94
N VAL A 138 4.96 8.21 -22.98
CA VAL A 138 4.90 7.09 -22.03
C VAL A 138 3.58 7.13 -21.24
N LEU A 139 3.17 8.33 -20.80
CA LEU A 139 1.89 8.49 -20.13
C LEU A 139 0.72 8.10 -21.03
N LYS A 140 0.72 8.53 -22.30
CA LYS A 140 -0.35 8.21 -23.26
C LYS A 140 -0.42 6.70 -23.53
N GLN A 141 0.72 6.05 -23.75
CA GLN A 141 0.78 4.60 -23.98
C GLN A 141 0.37 3.80 -22.73
N GLY A 142 0.87 4.19 -21.56
CA GLY A 142 0.65 3.49 -20.29
C GLY A 142 -0.58 3.93 -19.49
N TRP A 143 -1.34 4.91 -19.97
CA TRP A 143 -2.39 5.62 -19.20
C TRP A 143 -3.34 4.67 -18.48
N MET A 144 -3.79 3.62 -19.17
CA MET A 144 -4.73 2.65 -18.61
C MET A 144 -4.16 1.98 -17.34
N GLN A 145 -2.87 1.65 -17.32
CA GLN A 145 -2.24 1.04 -16.15
C GLN A 145 -1.98 2.07 -15.04
N MET A 146 -1.60 3.31 -15.40
CA MET A 146 -1.46 4.40 -14.44
C MET A 146 -2.78 4.67 -13.71
N PHE A 147 -3.87 4.72 -14.47
CA PHE A 147 -5.22 4.86 -13.96
C PHE A 147 -5.61 3.68 -13.05
N ASN A 148 -5.33 2.44 -13.48
CA ASN A 148 -5.62 1.26 -12.67
C ASN A 148 -4.88 1.28 -11.33
N VAL A 149 -3.58 1.57 -11.34
CA VAL A 149 -2.77 1.66 -10.12
C VAL A 149 -3.31 2.76 -9.21
N PHE A 150 -3.57 3.95 -9.75
CA PHE A 150 -4.17 5.05 -8.99
C PHE A 150 -5.49 4.63 -8.34
N CYS A 151 -6.43 4.08 -9.10
CA CYS A 151 -7.76 3.70 -8.60
C CYS A 151 -7.69 2.60 -7.53
N VAL A 152 -6.80 1.61 -7.70
CA VAL A 152 -6.58 0.56 -6.69
C VAL A 152 -6.18 1.19 -5.36
N PHE A 153 -5.15 2.04 -5.35
CA PHE A 153 -4.67 2.65 -4.11
C PHE A 153 -5.61 3.73 -3.58
N PHE A 154 -6.31 4.47 -4.44
CA PHE A 154 -7.35 5.41 -4.04
C PHE A 154 -8.43 4.72 -3.21
N VAL A 155 -9.04 3.66 -3.76
CA VAL A 155 -10.11 2.94 -3.06
C VAL A 155 -9.57 2.25 -1.82
N THR A 156 -8.36 1.66 -1.89
CA THR A 156 -7.71 1.05 -0.73
C THR A 156 -7.51 2.03 0.40
N LEU A 157 -6.93 3.20 0.14
CA LEU A 157 -6.55 4.13 1.20
C LEU A 157 -7.71 5.05 1.64
N THR A 158 -8.81 5.09 0.88
CA THR A 158 -10.08 5.61 1.40
C THR A 158 -10.63 4.70 2.51
N ILE A 159 -10.53 3.38 2.35
CA ILE A 159 -11.19 2.41 3.23
C ILE A 159 -10.26 1.94 4.36
N PHE A 160 -9.07 1.44 3.99
CA PHE A 160 -8.07 0.89 4.90
C PHE A 160 -6.97 1.93 5.21
N PRO A 161 -6.57 2.09 6.49
CA PRO A 161 -7.14 1.47 7.67
C PRO A 161 -8.33 2.24 8.26
N THR A 162 -8.51 3.52 7.92
CA THR A 162 -9.32 4.46 8.71
C THR A 162 -10.79 4.07 8.84
N ILE A 163 -11.48 3.77 7.73
CA ILE A 163 -12.90 3.38 7.80
C ILE A 163 -13.02 2.01 8.46
N MET A 164 -12.21 1.04 8.05
CA MET A 164 -12.26 -0.33 8.56
C MET A 164 -11.97 -0.44 10.06
N ALA A 165 -11.03 0.35 10.59
CA ALA A 165 -10.66 0.33 12.02
C ALA A 165 -11.72 0.97 12.93
N ASP A 166 -12.51 1.89 12.39
CA ASP A 166 -13.59 2.60 13.08
C ASP A 166 -14.94 1.89 12.96
N VAL A 167 -15.05 0.79 12.21
CA VAL A 167 -16.21 -0.10 12.23
C VAL A 167 -16.25 -0.86 13.55
N LYS A 168 -17.40 -0.83 14.22
CA LYS A 168 -17.67 -1.59 15.45
C LYS A 168 -18.70 -2.68 15.18
N LEU A 169 -18.72 -3.73 15.99
CA LEU A 169 -19.81 -4.71 15.95
C LEU A 169 -21.15 -4.03 16.17
N TYR A 170 -22.13 -4.32 15.31
CA TYR A 170 -23.48 -3.84 15.49
C TYR A 170 -24.20 -4.73 16.49
N ARG A 171 -24.69 -4.15 17.58
CA ARG A 171 -25.53 -4.83 18.56
C ARG A 171 -26.67 -3.89 18.96
N PRO A 172 -27.92 -4.35 19.01
CA PRO A 172 -29.04 -3.59 19.56
C PRO A 172 -28.74 -3.07 20.96
N GLN A 173 -29.32 -1.93 21.32
CA GLN A 173 -29.08 -1.28 22.62
C GLN A 173 -29.29 -2.26 23.80
N GLY A 174 -28.25 -2.44 24.61
CA GLY A 174 -28.28 -3.27 25.83
C GLY A 174 -27.67 -4.66 25.67
N GLU A 175 -27.39 -5.10 24.44
CA GLU A 175 -26.66 -6.34 24.21
C GLU A 175 -25.17 -6.19 24.49
N LYS A 176 -24.58 -7.24 25.08
CA LYS A 176 -23.15 -7.29 25.39
C LYS A 176 -22.35 -7.73 24.18
N TYR A 177 -21.09 -7.33 24.13
CA TYR A 177 -20.12 -7.87 23.19
C TYR A 177 -20.02 -9.40 23.32
N ASP A 178 -20.30 -10.12 22.24
CA ASP A 178 -20.38 -11.59 22.19
C ASP A 178 -19.50 -12.22 21.10
N PHE A 179 -18.68 -11.41 20.41
CA PHE A 179 -17.81 -11.89 19.35
C PHE A 179 -16.57 -12.61 19.92
N PHE A 180 -16.05 -13.60 19.19
CA PHE A 180 -14.96 -14.47 19.67
C PHE A 180 -13.61 -13.75 19.81
N VAL A 181 -13.37 -12.69 19.02
CA VAL A 181 -12.20 -11.82 19.18
C VAL A 181 -12.53 -10.80 20.26
N PRO A 182 -11.68 -10.53 21.26
CA PRO A 182 -11.95 -9.47 22.24
C PRO A 182 -12.03 -8.08 21.58
N GLU A 183 -12.85 -7.18 22.14
CA GLU A 183 -13.15 -5.85 21.55
C GLU A 183 -11.89 -5.01 21.28
N ASN A 184 -10.92 -5.03 22.20
CA ASN A 184 -9.66 -4.31 22.06
C ASN A 184 -8.74 -4.86 20.94
N PHE A 185 -8.97 -6.10 20.52
CA PHE A 185 -8.27 -6.72 19.39
C PHE A 185 -9.09 -6.70 18.09
N PHE A 186 -10.36 -6.29 18.14
CA PHE A 186 -11.26 -6.38 17.00
C PHE A 186 -10.66 -5.70 15.76
N ALA A 187 -10.31 -4.42 15.85
CA ALA A 187 -9.69 -3.69 14.73
C ALA A 187 -8.32 -4.27 14.33
N ALA A 188 -7.51 -4.70 15.30
CA ALA A 188 -6.22 -5.32 15.02
C ALA A 188 -6.35 -6.58 14.15
N VAL A 189 -7.37 -7.40 14.41
CA VAL A 189 -7.62 -8.65 13.70
C VAL A 189 -8.39 -8.43 12.40
N THR A 190 -9.54 -7.74 12.46
CA THR A 190 -10.49 -7.64 11.33
C THR A 190 -10.13 -6.54 10.32
N CYS A 191 -9.33 -5.55 10.72
CA CYS A 191 -8.78 -4.54 9.82
C CYS A 191 -7.33 -4.87 9.47
N PHE A 192 -6.39 -4.77 10.42
CA PHE A 192 -4.96 -4.82 10.09
C PHE A 192 -4.48 -6.22 9.69
N LEU A 193 -4.77 -7.26 10.48
CA LEU A 193 -4.25 -8.60 10.22
C LEU A 193 -4.89 -9.18 8.96
N LEU A 194 -6.22 -9.10 8.90
CA LEU A 194 -7.01 -9.52 7.75
C LEU A 194 -6.51 -8.82 6.48
N PHE A 195 -6.38 -7.48 6.49
CA PHE A 195 -5.95 -6.76 5.29
C PHE A 195 -4.57 -7.20 4.80
N ASN A 196 -3.59 -7.22 5.70
CA ASN A 196 -2.22 -7.51 5.31
C ASN A 196 -2.04 -8.97 4.84
N VAL A 197 -2.66 -9.94 5.52
CA VAL A 197 -2.60 -11.36 5.13
C VAL A 197 -3.24 -11.56 3.76
N PHE A 198 -4.46 -11.07 3.56
CA PHE A 198 -5.18 -11.29 2.30
C PHE A 198 -4.61 -10.46 1.14
N ALA A 199 -4.04 -9.28 1.39
CA ALA A 199 -3.27 -8.55 0.38
C ALA A 199 -2.00 -9.32 -0.03
N THR A 200 -1.31 -9.94 0.92
CA THR A 200 -0.14 -10.80 0.63
C THR A 200 -0.55 -12.00 -0.22
N ILE A 201 -1.67 -12.65 0.12
CA ILE A 201 -2.25 -13.75 -0.67
C ILE A 201 -2.58 -13.26 -2.08
N GLY A 202 -3.26 -12.12 -2.21
CA GLY A 202 -3.57 -11.50 -3.50
C GLY A 202 -2.31 -11.28 -4.36
N SER A 203 -1.28 -10.62 -3.82
CA SER A 203 -0.04 -10.40 -4.56
C SER A 203 0.69 -11.70 -4.91
N THR A 204 0.60 -12.71 -4.05
CA THR A 204 1.17 -14.05 -4.33
C THR A 204 0.47 -14.70 -5.51
N ILE A 205 -0.87 -14.66 -5.56
CA ILE A 205 -1.65 -15.23 -6.67
C ILE A 205 -1.26 -14.57 -8.00
N ALA A 206 -0.96 -13.27 -8.01
CA ALA A 206 -0.55 -12.54 -9.22
C ALA A 206 0.76 -13.05 -9.85
N ASN A 207 1.63 -13.75 -9.10
CA ASN A 207 2.81 -14.41 -9.67
C ASN A 207 2.45 -15.63 -10.53
N PHE A 208 1.39 -16.34 -10.15
CA PHE A 208 1.01 -17.60 -10.80
C PHE A 208 -0.08 -17.40 -11.85
N VAL A 209 -1.03 -16.50 -11.59
CA VAL A 209 -2.19 -16.26 -12.44
C VAL A 209 -2.26 -14.76 -12.73
N GLN A 210 -2.11 -14.39 -14.01
CA GLN A 210 -2.17 -13.01 -14.48
C GLN A 210 -3.44 -12.78 -15.31
N TRP A 211 -4.58 -12.64 -14.63
CA TRP A 211 -5.88 -12.38 -15.23
C TRP A 211 -6.65 -11.38 -14.37
N PRO A 212 -7.24 -10.30 -14.90
CA PRO A 212 -7.50 -10.03 -16.32
C PRO A 212 -6.27 -9.54 -17.06
N ASN A 213 -6.35 -9.52 -18.39
CA ASN A 213 -5.30 -8.96 -19.23
C ASN A 213 -5.18 -7.42 -19.02
N PRO A 214 -4.08 -6.78 -19.47
CA PRO A 214 -3.88 -5.34 -19.28
C PRO A 214 -5.01 -4.46 -19.82
N GLN A 215 -5.70 -4.89 -20.89
CA GLN A 215 -6.77 -4.13 -21.55
C GLN A 215 -8.09 -4.17 -20.77
N THR A 216 -8.30 -5.20 -19.94
CA THR A 216 -9.56 -5.45 -19.20
C THR A 216 -9.41 -5.27 -17.69
N LEU A 217 -8.19 -5.09 -17.18
CA LEU A 217 -7.90 -4.87 -15.76
C LEU A 217 -8.71 -3.71 -15.14
N TRP A 218 -9.04 -2.69 -15.93
CA TRP A 218 -9.80 -1.53 -15.45
C TRP A 218 -11.21 -1.90 -14.98
N ILE A 219 -11.82 -2.95 -15.53
CA ILE A 219 -13.20 -3.35 -15.21
C ILE A 219 -13.32 -3.72 -13.72
N PRO A 220 -12.58 -4.72 -13.20
CA PRO A 220 -12.65 -5.03 -11.78
C PRO A 220 -12.04 -3.94 -10.91
N VAL A 221 -11.08 -3.15 -11.40
CA VAL A 221 -10.52 -2.03 -10.63
C VAL A 221 -11.57 -0.95 -10.38
N VAL A 222 -12.34 -0.55 -11.40
CA VAL A 222 -13.42 0.42 -11.25
C VAL A 222 -14.56 -0.16 -10.41
N ALA A 223 -14.86 -1.45 -10.53
CA ALA A 223 -15.86 -2.11 -9.70
C ALA A 223 -15.56 -1.99 -8.19
N ARG A 224 -14.29 -1.83 -7.79
CA ARG A 224 -13.90 -1.64 -6.38
C ARG A 224 -14.47 -0.36 -5.77
N PHE A 225 -14.80 0.66 -6.55
CA PHE A 225 -15.43 1.86 -6.00
C PHE A 225 -16.74 1.56 -5.27
N ALA A 226 -17.45 0.48 -5.63
CA ALA A 226 -18.64 0.02 -4.91
C ALA A 226 -18.35 -0.42 -3.46
N LEU A 227 -17.08 -0.73 -3.12
CA LEU A 227 -16.68 -1.08 -1.76
C LEU A 227 -16.72 0.13 -0.83
N ILE A 228 -16.49 1.36 -1.34
CA ILE A 228 -16.53 2.58 -0.52
C ILE A 228 -17.90 2.74 0.16
N PRO A 229 -19.03 2.83 -0.57
CA PRO A 229 -20.34 2.91 0.08
C PRO A 229 -20.68 1.65 0.88
N ALA A 230 -20.23 0.46 0.47
CA ALA A 230 -20.45 -0.77 1.24
C ALA A 230 -19.85 -0.66 2.66
N PHE A 231 -18.59 -0.21 2.80
CA PHE A 231 -17.96 0.00 4.11
C PHE A 231 -18.55 1.19 4.87
N MET A 232 -18.97 2.26 4.18
CA MET A 232 -19.63 3.41 4.79
C MET A 232 -20.93 3.02 5.51
N PHE A 233 -21.67 2.08 4.94
CA PHE A 233 -22.96 1.65 5.47
C PHE A 233 -22.90 0.43 6.40
N CYS A 234 -21.71 -0.14 6.62
CA CYS A 234 -21.42 -0.91 7.82
C CYS A 234 -21.60 -0.03 9.07
N ASN A 235 -21.43 -0.62 10.25
CA ASN A 235 -21.47 0.09 11.53
C ASN A 235 -20.20 0.93 11.80
N TYR A 236 -19.83 1.75 10.82
CA TYR A 236 -18.80 2.78 10.86
C TYR A 236 -19.29 3.98 11.66
N ARG A 237 -18.47 4.46 12.61
CA ARG A 237 -18.73 5.64 13.46
C ARG A 237 -20.14 5.66 14.10
N PRO A 238 -20.53 4.62 14.86
CA PRO A 238 -21.88 4.53 15.44
C PRO A 238 -22.28 5.71 16.33
N LEU A 239 -21.30 6.40 16.94
CA LEU A 239 -21.56 7.48 17.90
C LEU A 239 -21.85 8.84 17.25
N THR A 240 -21.35 9.07 16.03
CA THR A 240 -21.41 10.39 15.35
C THR A 240 -22.19 10.35 14.05
N ARG A 241 -22.45 9.16 13.49
CA ARG A 241 -23.14 9.00 12.22
C ARG A 241 -24.57 9.57 12.25
N SER A 242 -24.95 10.24 11.16
CA SER A 242 -26.32 10.67 10.90
C SER A 242 -27.11 9.67 10.04
N TRP A 243 -26.43 8.91 9.19
CA TRP A 243 -27.05 7.89 8.32
C TRP A 243 -27.36 6.60 9.10
N PRO A 244 -28.43 5.87 8.77
CA PRO A 244 -28.70 4.56 9.37
C PRO A 244 -27.66 3.52 8.93
N VAL A 245 -27.43 2.51 9.77
CA VAL A 245 -26.61 1.33 9.42
C VAL A 245 -27.46 0.44 8.51
N TYR A 246 -26.95 0.10 7.32
CA TYR A 246 -27.64 -0.84 6.42
C TYR A 246 -27.00 -2.23 6.43
N ILE A 247 -25.72 -2.32 6.81
CA ILE A 247 -25.00 -3.59 6.93
C ILE A 247 -24.67 -3.82 8.41
N GLU A 248 -25.53 -4.59 9.06
CA GLU A 248 -25.42 -4.90 10.50
C GLU A 248 -24.56 -6.14 10.76
N SER A 249 -24.47 -7.06 9.79
CA SER A 249 -23.75 -8.33 9.95
C SER A 249 -22.23 -8.15 9.92
N GLU A 250 -21.56 -8.57 11.00
CA GLU A 250 -20.10 -8.59 11.09
C GLU A 250 -19.45 -9.51 10.04
N TRP A 251 -20.12 -10.59 9.65
CA TRP A 251 -19.61 -11.53 8.65
C TRP A 251 -19.61 -10.91 7.25
N ILE A 252 -20.60 -10.06 6.95
CA ILE A 252 -20.60 -9.28 5.71
C ILE A 252 -19.42 -8.30 5.73
N PHE A 253 -19.22 -7.56 6.82
CA PHE A 253 -18.07 -6.67 6.98
C PHE A 253 -16.72 -7.40 6.80
N ILE A 254 -16.54 -8.57 7.44
CA ILE A 254 -15.33 -9.38 7.30
C ILE A 254 -15.16 -9.86 5.86
N SER A 255 -16.23 -10.32 5.21
CA SER A 255 -16.18 -10.77 3.80
C SER A 255 -15.80 -9.63 2.84
N LEU A 256 -16.36 -8.43 3.04
CA LEU A 256 -15.97 -7.23 2.30
C LEU A 256 -14.50 -6.90 2.56
N GLY A 257 -14.02 -7.04 3.80
CA GLY A 257 -12.62 -6.93 4.17
C GLY A 257 -11.74 -7.86 3.35
N VAL A 258 -12.09 -9.14 3.27
CA VAL A 258 -11.32 -10.16 2.53
C VAL A 258 -11.29 -9.81 1.04
N VAL A 259 -12.44 -9.54 0.43
CA VAL A 259 -12.55 -9.17 -0.98
C VAL A 259 -11.71 -7.94 -1.27
N MET A 260 -11.83 -6.89 -0.45
CA MET A 260 -11.09 -5.65 -0.60
C MET A 260 -9.58 -5.86 -0.53
N SER A 261 -9.13 -6.73 0.38
CA SER A 261 -7.72 -6.99 0.65
C SER A 261 -7.07 -7.83 -0.44
N VAL A 262 -7.72 -8.94 -0.83
CA VAL A 262 -7.26 -9.79 -1.94
C VAL A 262 -7.20 -9.01 -3.24
N THR A 263 -8.26 -8.27 -3.56
CA THR A 263 -8.30 -7.46 -4.80
C THR A 263 -7.30 -6.30 -4.77
N SER A 264 -7.02 -5.72 -3.59
CA SER A 264 -5.95 -4.74 -3.41
C SER A 264 -4.58 -5.31 -3.76
N GLY A 265 -4.20 -6.43 -3.14
CA GLY A 265 -2.92 -7.07 -3.40
C GLY A 265 -2.80 -7.55 -4.85
N TYR A 266 -3.83 -8.20 -5.37
CA TYR A 266 -3.81 -8.80 -6.70
C TYR A 266 -3.79 -7.77 -7.83
N PHE A 267 -4.68 -6.77 -7.82
CA PHE A 267 -4.74 -5.79 -8.92
C PHE A 267 -3.62 -4.73 -8.85
N SER A 268 -3.11 -4.41 -7.66
CA SER A 268 -1.91 -3.56 -7.57
C SER A 268 -0.70 -4.27 -8.17
N SER A 269 -0.52 -5.56 -7.86
CA SER A 269 0.50 -6.42 -8.48
C SER A 269 0.38 -6.44 -10.00
N LEU A 270 -0.79 -6.75 -10.55
CA LEU A 270 -0.99 -6.76 -12.00
C LEU A 270 -0.73 -5.39 -12.64
N GLY A 271 -1.29 -4.31 -12.08
CA GLY A 271 -1.12 -2.96 -12.64
C GLY A 271 0.34 -2.54 -12.73
N MET A 272 1.11 -2.78 -11.66
CA MET A 272 2.53 -2.46 -11.62
C MET A 272 3.36 -3.38 -12.54
N MET A 273 3.00 -4.66 -12.67
CA MET A 273 3.66 -5.57 -13.61
C MET A 273 3.37 -5.21 -15.08
N TYR A 274 2.17 -4.71 -15.38
CA TYR A 274 1.74 -4.39 -16.73
C TYR A 274 2.22 -3.02 -17.20
N ALA A 275 2.29 -2.02 -16.32
CA ALA A 275 2.71 -0.66 -16.65
C ALA A 275 3.98 -0.58 -17.54
N PRO A 276 5.12 -1.23 -17.21
CA PRO A 276 6.32 -1.18 -18.03
C PRO A 276 6.27 -2.05 -19.30
N ARG A 277 5.26 -2.93 -19.45
CA ARG A 277 5.12 -3.84 -20.62
C ARG A 277 4.19 -3.34 -21.70
N VAL A 278 3.30 -2.42 -21.36
CA VAL A 278 2.36 -1.84 -22.33
C VAL A 278 2.96 -0.65 -23.08
N VAL A 279 4.20 -0.28 -22.74
CA VAL A 279 4.96 0.78 -23.39
C VAL A 279 6.13 0.20 -24.18
N ASP A 280 6.72 1.01 -25.05
CA ASP A 280 7.93 0.61 -25.78
C ASP A 280 9.05 0.17 -24.83
N PRO A 281 9.85 -0.88 -25.16
CA PRO A 281 10.90 -1.39 -24.28
C PRO A 281 11.98 -0.36 -23.89
N LYS A 282 12.17 0.70 -24.67
CA LYS A 282 13.07 1.83 -24.35
C LYS A 282 12.51 2.77 -23.26
N ASN A 283 11.24 2.61 -22.92
CA ASN A 283 10.47 3.47 -22.02
C ASN A 283 9.95 2.71 -20.79
N SER A 284 10.24 1.41 -20.67
CA SER A 284 9.85 0.55 -19.54
C SER A 284 10.19 1.17 -18.19
N ARG A 285 11.42 1.66 -18.04
CA ARG A 285 11.91 2.32 -16.81
C ARG A 285 11.07 3.53 -16.42
N ILE A 286 10.82 4.43 -17.38
CA ILE A 286 9.99 5.62 -17.18
C ILE A 286 8.58 5.20 -16.77
N ALA A 287 7.99 4.22 -17.46
CA ALA A 287 6.67 3.71 -17.11
C ALA A 287 6.61 3.09 -15.71
N GLY A 288 7.64 2.35 -15.28
CA GLY A 288 7.74 1.81 -13.92
C GLY A 288 7.78 2.92 -12.86
N MET A 289 8.57 3.96 -13.09
CA MET A 289 8.64 5.14 -12.22
C MET A 289 7.30 5.91 -12.21
N MET A 290 6.68 6.11 -13.37
CA MET A 290 5.36 6.77 -13.45
C MET A 290 4.30 5.98 -12.71
N ALA A 291 4.29 4.64 -12.80
CA ALA A 291 3.35 3.81 -12.06
C ALA A 291 3.53 3.97 -10.54
N ALA A 292 4.78 4.03 -10.05
CA ALA A 292 5.07 4.31 -8.65
C ALA A 292 4.61 5.70 -8.21
N PHE A 293 4.72 6.71 -9.08
CA PHE A 293 4.13 8.03 -8.83
C PHE A 293 2.60 7.98 -8.71
N PHE A 294 1.90 7.32 -9.65
CA PHE A 294 0.44 7.19 -9.60
C PHE A 294 -0.05 6.36 -8.41
N LEU A 295 0.76 5.40 -7.93
CA LEU A 295 0.53 4.69 -6.67
C LEU A 295 0.51 5.68 -5.49
N ILE A 296 1.53 6.53 -5.35
CA ILE A 296 1.61 7.52 -4.26
C ILE A 296 0.49 8.55 -4.38
N LEU A 297 0.20 9.01 -5.61
CA LEU A 297 -0.91 9.92 -5.87
C LEU A 297 -2.25 9.31 -5.44
N GLY A 298 -2.48 8.03 -5.73
CA GLY A 298 -3.65 7.27 -5.30
C GLY A 298 -3.76 7.20 -3.78
N ILE A 299 -2.64 6.94 -3.08
CA ILE A 299 -2.57 6.97 -1.61
C ILE A 299 -3.01 8.33 -1.07
N CYS A 300 -2.41 9.43 -1.55
CA CYS A 300 -2.71 10.78 -1.10
C CYS A 300 -4.18 11.14 -1.32
N CYS A 301 -4.70 10.94 -2.53
CA CYS A 301 -6.09 11.23 -2.86
C CYS A 301 -7.07 10.34 -2.08
N GLY A 302 -6.74 9.06 -1.87
CA GLY A 302 -7.54 8.12 -1.10
C GLY A 302 -7.70 8.56 0.35
N ILE A 303 -6.59 8.96 1.01
CA ILE A 303 -6.58 9.47 2.39
C ILE A 303 -7.40 10.77 2.49
N LEU A 304 -7.27 11.68 1.53
CA LEU A 304 -8.06 12.92 1.50
C LEU A 304 -9.56 12.61 1.36
N ASN A 305 -9.92 11.64 0.53
CA ASN A 305 -11.30 11.23 0.34
C ASN A 305 -11.90 10.58 1.59
N THR A 306 -11.10 9.96 2.46
CA THR A 306 -11.56 9.47 3.77
C THR A 306 -12.21 10.56 4.62
N PHE A 307 -11.66 11.78 4.61
CA PHE A 307 -12.25 12.91 5.32
C PHE A 307 -13.60 13.31 4.74
N PHE A 308 -13.72 13.30 3.41
CA PHE A 308 -15.00 13.56 2.73
C PHE A 308 -16.05 12.50 3.09
N VAL A 309 -15.68 11.22 3.04
CA VAL A 309 -16.55 10.10 3.41
C VAL A 309 -16.99 10.18 4.87
N SER A 310 -16.05 10.50 5.77
CA SER A 310 -16.34 10.71 7.20
C SER A 310 -17.34 11.84 7.41
N TYR A 311 -17.08 12.98 6.75
CA TYR A 311 -17.95 14.15 6.81
C TYR A 311 -19.36 13.83 6.29
N PHE A 312 -19.47 13.11 5.17
CA PHE A 312 -20.73 12.68 4.60
C PHE A 312 -21.56 11.83 5.59
N ILE A 313 -20.94 10.83 6.22
CA ILE A 313 -21.62 9.94 7.18
C ILE A 313 -22.04 10.69 8.45
N ASP A 314 -21.20 11.59 8.94
CA ASP A 314 -21.44 12.30 10.20
C ASP A 314 -22.46 13.45 10.04
N HIS A 315 -22.47 14.18 8.92
CA HIS A 315 -23.16 15.49 8.83
C HIS A 315 -24.24 15.62 7.76
N LEU A 316 -24.18 14.85 6.65
CA LEU A 316 -25.25 14.94 5.65
C LEU A 316 -26.48 14.19 6.18
N ARG A 317 -27.54 14.94 6.50
CA ARG A 317 -28.81 14.36 6.95
C ARG A 317 -29.63 13.85 5.76
N HIS A 318 -30.27 12.70 5.97
CA HIS A 318 -31.39 12.23 5.16
C HIS A 318 -32.68 13.00 5.54
#